data_AF-V6SC18-F1
#
_entry.id   AF-V6SC18-F1
#
_cell.length_a   1.000
_cell.length_b   1.000
_cell.length_c   1.000
_cell.angle_alpha   90.00
_cell.angle_beta   90.00
_cell.angle_gamma   90.00
#
_symmetry.space_group_name_H-M   'P 1'
#
loop_
_entity.id
_entity.type
_entity.pdbx_description
1 polymer ?
#
loop_
_entity_poly.entity_id
_entity_poly.type
_entity_poly.pdbx_seq_one_letter_code
_entity_poly.pdbx_strand_id
1 'polypeptide(L)'
;MKSTLENPLYFFESINDEVRIKKILDYNLHFSNYISYIIELPNDIFYEERDEFGNVTKGVTTVERELTSLLLRKLEVSKELMKNSYIKNEPHQNRNYLNIQFNTIQNIIFKNADLINRYPCLLLPLRGLVEFINDILLYPDMEKFELNEDGIQFEPSSDQQGSFILKTDREIIHEVLDYMKGENEKRETILSAEDFNQLMEYTTYLIEQEQIPEITKQLKPKLPNELIRFTFAVLHRELYTTKRKRVYFYDFIKLVFENFKNTSLKSIESQFGTKPRIYPHSFIPEIIKKHIE
;
A
#
# COMPACT_ATOMS: atom_id res chain seq x y z
N MET A 1 15.30 -2.26 0.54
CA MET A 1 15.56 -3.62 1.08
C MET A 1 14.35 -4.48 0.77
N LYS A 2 14.54 -5.70 0.24
CA LYS A 2 13.45 -6.54 -0.27
C LYS A 2 13.46 -7.88 0.47
N SER A 3 12.36 -8.22 1.14
CA SER A 3 12.13 -9.55 1.70
C SER A 3 12.07 -10.60 0.60
N THR A 4 12.47 -11.83 0.92
CA THR A 4 12.46 -12.96 -0.01
C THR A 4 11.72 -14.15 0.58
N LEU A 5 11.56 -15.21 -0.20
CA LEU A 5 10.93 -16.44 0.26
C LEU A 5 11.72 -17.08 1.42
N GLU A 6 13.04 -17.01 1.36
CA GLU A 6 13.98 -17.53 2.35
C GLU A 6 14.06 -16.63 3.59
N ASN A 7 13.92 -15.31 3.41
CA ASN A 7 13.87 -14.35 4.50
C ASN A 7 12.69 -13.38 4.35
N PRO A 8 11.48 -13.78 4.79
CA PRO A 8 10.27 -12.95 4.66
C PRO A 8 10.33 -11.72 5.55
N LEU A 9 11.10 -11.74 6.65
CA LEU A 9 11.16 -10.67 7.65
C LEU A 9 12.31 -9.67 7.43
N TYR A 10 13.11 -9.86 6.38
CA TYR A 10 14.32 -9.07 6.13
C TYR A 10 14.09 -7.54 6.15
N PHE A 11 12.96 -7.08 5.63
CA PHE A 11 12.62 -5.66 5.69
C PHE A 11 12.54 -5.15 7.13
N PHE A 12 11.84 -5.86 8.03
CA PHE A 12 11.69 -5.46 9.42
C PHE A 12 13.00 -5.60 10.21
N GLU A 13 13.76 -6.66 9.98
CA GLU A 13 15.10 -6.85 10.56
C GLU A 13 16.05 -5.69 10.22
N SER A 14 15.87 -5.09 9.04
CA SER A 14 16.71 -3.99 8.58
C SER A 14 16.42 -2.64 9.23
N ILE A 15 15.30 -2.50 9.95
CA ILE A 15 14.93 -1.28 10.69
C ILE A 15 15.46 -1.40 12.11
N ASN A 16 16.73 -1.05 12.29
CA ASN A 16 17.42 -1.17 13.58
C ASN A 16 17.95 0.14 14.16
N ASP A 17 17.82 1.25 13.43
CA ASP A 17 18.19 2.58 13.89
C ASP A 17 17.45 3.67 13.09
N GLU A 18 17.59 4.92 13.53
CA GLU A 18 17.00 6.08 12.87
C GLU A 18 17.65 6.40 11.51
N VAL A 19 18.91 5.98 11.29
CA VAL A 19 19.58 6.13 9.99
C VAL A 19 18.87 5.27 8.93
N ARG A 20 18.45 4.06 9.30
CA ARG A 20 17.67 3.16 8.46
C ARG A 20 16.26 3.67 8.24
N ILE A 21 15.58 4.16 9.28
CA ILE A 21 14.27 4.82 9.13
C ILE A 21 14.38 5.97 8.13
N LYS A 22 15.36 6.87 8.31
CA LYS A 22 15.59 7.99 7.41
C LYS A 22 15.85 7.54 5.98
N LYS A 23 16.71 6.54 5.76
CA LYS A 23 16.98 5.98 4.41
C LYS A 23 15.75 5.38 3.75
N ILE A 24 14.92 4.69 4.53
CA ILE A 24 13.69 4.07 4.03
C ILE A 24 12.67 5.14 3.65
N LEU A 25 12.50 6.16 4.50
CA LEU A 25 11.65 7.31 4.19
C LEU A 25 12.18 8.05 2.97
N ASP A 26 13.47 8.37 2.94
CA ASP A 26 14.13 9.05 1.82
C ASP A 26 13.94 8.30 0.49
N TYR A 27 14.14 6.98 0.48
CA TYR A 27 13.86 6.16 -0.70
C TYR A 27 12.39 6.25 -1.13
N ASN A 28 11.44 6.18 -0.18
CA ASN A 28 10.02 6.30 -0.49
C ASN A 28 9.62 7.70 -0.96
N LEU A 29 10.25 8.74 -0.41
CA LEU A 29 10.03 10.13 -0.77
C LEU A 29 10.71 10.50 -2.08
N HIS A 30 11.78 9.81 -2.48
CA HIS A 30 12.43 10.01 -3.78
C HIS A 30 11.47 9.73 -4.96
N PHE A 31 10.53 8.80 -4.79
CA PHE A 31 9.48 8.52 -5.77
C PHE A 31 8.23 9.40 -5.61
N SER A 32 8.31 10.44 -4.77
CA SER A 32 7.26 11.46 -4.67
C SER A 32 7.55 12.61 -5.63
N ASN A 33 6.52 13.37 -6.01
CA ASN A 33 6.68 14.60 -6.78
C ASN A 33 7.01 15.82 -5.90
N TYR A 34 7.56 15.61 -4.70
CA TYR A 34 8.06 16.72 -3.91
C TYR A 34 9.22 17.37 -4.67
N ILE A 35 9.18 18.70 -4.77
CA ILE A 35 10.29 19.50 -5.31
C ILE A 35 11.50 19.35 -4.40
N SER A 36 11.25 19.40 -3.09
CA SER A 36 12.24 19.23 -2.04
C SER A 36 11.56 18.71 -0.77
N TYR A 37 12.32 18.05 0.09
CA TYR A 37 11.84 17.65 1.41
C TYR A 37 12.97 17.59 2.44
N ILE A 38 12.59 17.72 3.71
CA ILE A 38 13.47 17.61 4.88
C ILE A 38 12.77 16.68 5.87
N ILE A 39 13.49 15.62 6.29
CA ILE A 39 13.02 14.65 7.30
C ILE A 39 13.60 15.06 8.65
N GLU A 40 12.74 15.48 9.57
CA GLU A 40 13.06 15.82 10.96
C GLU A 40 12.50 14.74 11.90
N LEU A 41 13.34 13.73 12.14
CA LEU A 41 13.01 12.65 13.05
C LEU A 41 12.88 13.16 14.51
N PRO A 42 11.96 12.58 15.32
CA PRO A 42 11.11 11.44 14.98
C PRO A 42 9.76 11.82 14.36
N ASN A 43 9.44 13.11 14.23
CA ASN A 43 8.05 13.55 14.12
C ASN A 43 7.65 13.99 12.72
N ASP A 44 8.42 14.88 12.10
CA ASP A 44 7.92 15.71 11.00
C ASP A 44 8.71 15.53 9.71
N ILE A 45 8.00 15.66 8.59
CA ILE A 45 8.57 15.74 7.26
C ILE A 45 8.01 17.02 6.61
N PHE A 46 8.90 17.96 6.36
CA PHE A 46 8.62 19.20 5.65
C PHE A 46 8.87 18.99 4.18
N TYR A 47 7.97 19.47 3.31
CA TYR A 47 8.14 19.28 1.88
C TYR A 47 7.59 20.46 1.08
N GLU A 48 8.05 20.59 -0.16
CA GLU A 48 7.57 21.54 -1.16
C GLU A 48 6.93 20.79 -2.33
N GLU A 49 5.75 21.21 -2.76
CA GLU A 49 5.03 20.62 -3.89
C GLU A 49 4.45 21.69 -4.82
N ARG A 50 4.12 21.31 -6.06
CA ARG A 50 3.34 22.17 -6.96
C ARG A 50 1.86 21.93 -6.75
N ASP A 51 1.12 23.00 -6.48
CA ASP A 51 -0.34 22.98 -6.45
C ASP A 51 -0.94 22.77 -7.86
N GLU A 52 -2.26 22.72 -7.94
CA GLU A 52 -3.02 22.54 -9.19
C GLU A 52 -2.81 23.68 -10.20
N PHE A 53 -2.32 24.84 -9.74
CA PHE A 53 -2.02 26.02 -10.55
C PHE A 53 -0.52 26.14 -10.89
N GLY A 54 0.29 25.20 -10.43
CA GLY A 54 1.74 25.17 -10.64
C GLY A 54 2.56 26.01 -9.65
N ASN A 55 1.93 26.62 -8.64
CA ASN A 55 2.61 27.38 -7.59
C ASN A 55 3.29 26.42 -6.61
N VAL A 56 4.45 26.83 -6.10
CA VAL A 56 5.14 26.09 -5.04
C VAL A 56 4.46 26.37 -3.71
N THR A 57 4.01 25.30 -3.04
CA THR A 57 3.41 25.34 -1.71
C THR A 57 4.23 24.50 -0.75
N LYS A 58 4.21 24.88 0.54
CA LYS A 58 4.88 24.15 1.62
C LYS A 58 3.86 23.35 2.40
N GLY A 59 4.22 22.13 2.76
CA GLY A 59 3.39 21.26 3.57
C GLY A 59 4.19 20.53 4.63
N VAL A 60 3.42 19.96 5.57
CA VAL A 60 3.93 19.10 6.64
C VAL A 60 3.18 17.77 6.60
N THR A 61 3.89 16.68 6.83
CA THR A 61 3.34 15.34 7.11
C THR A 61 4.14 14.73 8.26
N THR A 62 3.60 13.70 8.91
CA THR A 62 4.31 13.06 10.03
C THR A 62 5.08 11.83 9.57
N VAL A 63 6.23 11.59 10.18
CA VAL A 63 7.03 10.38 10.01
C VAL A 63 6.19 9.15 10.30
N GLU A 64 5.39 9.18 11.36
CA GLU A 64 4.51 8.08 11.74
C GLU A 64 3.55 7.70 10.59
N ARG A 65 2.88 8.67 9.97
CA ARG A 65 1.96 8.43 8.85
C ARG A 65 2.68 7.81 7.66
N GLU A 66 3.81 8.40 7.28
CA GLU A 66 4.57 7.98 6.11
C GLU A 66 5.18 6.59 6.29
N LEU A 67 5.66 6.29 7.50
CA LEU A 67 6.25 5.03 7.89
C LEU A 67 5.18 3.94 8.04
N THR A 68 4.06 4.22 8.72
CA THR A 68 2.95 3.27 8.90
C THR A 68 2.45 2.72 7.57
N SER A 69 2.20 3.60 6.60
CA SER A 69 1.74 3.20 5.26
C SER A 69 2.71 2.22 4.58
N LEU A 70 4.02 2.40 4.79
CA LEU A 70 5.03 1.50 4.25
C LEU A 70 5.08 0.18 5.01
N LEU A 71 5.09 0.23 6.33
CA LEU A 71 5.15 -0.93 7.21
C LEU A 71 4.00 -1.90 6.91
N LEU A 72 2.81 -1.39 6.64
CA LEU A 72 1.63 -2.19 6.29
C LEU A 72 1.79 -2.91 4.95
N ARG A 73 2.32 -2.26 3.91
CA ARG A 73 2.60 -2.97 2.66
C ARG A 73 3.65 -4.07 2.85
N LYS A 74 4.64 -3.81 3.69
CA LYS A 74 5.69 -4.80 3.99
C LYS A 74 5.18 -5.92 4.89
N LEU A 75 4.18 -5.68 5.72
CA LEU A 75 3.44 -6.70 6.46
C LEU A 75 2.78 -7.68 5.47
N GLU A 76 1.99 -7.18 4.52
CA GLU A 76 1.27 -8.04 3.56
C GLU A 76 2.23 -8.83 2.66
N VAL A 77 3.29 -8.18 2.16
CA VAL A 77 4.36 -8.88 1.43
C VAL A 77 4.96 -10.00 2.27
N SER A 78 5.21 -9.76 3.56
CA SER A 78 5.79 -10.77 4.45
C SER A 78 4.82 -11.91 4.74
N LYS A 79 3.52 -11.64 4.92
CA LYS A 79 2.48 -12.68 5.08
C LYS A 79 2.41 -13.60 3.86
N GLU A 80 2.39 -13.02 2.65
CA GLU A 80 2.37 -13.79 1.41
C GLU A 80 3.65 -14.62 1.23
N LEU A 81 4.83 -14.04 1.52
CA LEU A 81 6.08 -14.79 1.49
C LEU A 81 6.07 -15.93 2.51
N MET A 82 5.60 -15.70 3.74
CA MET A 82 5.49 -16.74 4.77
C MET A 82 4.56 -17.88 4.37
N LYS A 83 3.38 -17.54 3.86
CA LYS A 83 2.42 -18.52 3.35
C LYS A 83 3.01 -19.35 2.21
N ASN A 84 3.69 -18.70 1.27
CA ASN A 84 4.32 -19.38 0.14
C ASN A 84 5.47 -20.30 0.57
N SER A 85 6.30 -19.89 1.53
CA SER A 85 7.32 -20.77 2.12
C SER A 85 6.68 -21.96 2.84
N TYR A 86 5.64 -21.72 3.63
CA TYR A 86 4.92 -22.75 4.36
C TYR A 86 4.31 -23.81 3.43
N ILE A 87 3.71 -23.40 2.30
CA ILE A 87 3.13 -24.32 1.31
C ILE A 87 4.22 -25.15 0.60
N LYS A 88 5.39 -24.55 0.35
CA LYS A 88 6.49 -25.21 -0.38
C LYS A 88 7.32 -26.17 0.47
N ASN A 89 7.37 -25.94 1.77
CA ASN A 89 8.10 -26.78 2.70
C ASN A 89 7.43 -28.14 2.88
N GLU A 90 8.25 -29.15 3.19
CA GLU A 90 7.72 -30.42 3.65
C GLU A 90 6.96 -30.24 4.99
N PRO A 91 5.83 -30.92 5.22
CA PRO A 91 5.01 -30.70 6.42
C PRO A 91 5.77 -30.80 7.75
N HIS A 92 6.75 -31.70 7.83
CA HIS A 92 7.58 -31.89 9.02
C HIS A 92 8.54 -30.72 9.29
N GLN A 93 8.86 -29.90 8.29
CA GLN A 93 9.73 -28.72 8.40
C GLN A 93 8.96 -27.47 8.81
N ASN A 94 7.65 -27.44 8.59
CA ASN A 94 6.82 -26.27 8.83
C ASN A 94 6.76 -25.84 10.30
N ARG A 95 6.78 -26.77 11.25
CA ARG A 95 6.83 -26.41 12.68
C ARG A 95 8.09 -25.64 13.03
N ASN A 96 9.24 -26.13 12.58
CA ASN A 96 10.52 -25.47 12.77
C ASN A 96 10.55 -24.11 12.06
N TYR A 97 10.00 -24.04 10.85
CA TYR A 97 9.86 -22.80 10.11
C TYR A 97 9.07 -21.74 10.89
N LEU A 98 7.89 -22.09 11.43
CA LEU A 98 7.07 -21.17 12.22
C LEU A 98 7.79 -20.69 13.48
N ASN A 99 8.46 -21.60 14.20
CA ASN A 99 9.28 -21.24 15.36
C ASN A 99 10.39 -20.26 14.98
N ILE A 100 11.06 -20.47 13.85
CA ILE A 100 12.09 -19.54 13.33
C ILE A 100 11.46 -18.17 13.05
N GLN A 101 10.32 -18.11 12.36
CA GLN A 101 9.67 -16.82 12.06
C GLN A 101 9.28 -16.08 13.33
N PHE A 102 8.64 -16.76 14.28
CA PHE A 102 8.28 -16.17 15.56
C PHE A 102 9.51 -15.66 16.34
N ASN A 103 10.56 -16.48 16.45
CA ASN A 103 11.79 -16.09 17.12
C ASN A 103 12.48 -14.90 16.46
N THR A 104 12.42 -14.80 15.12
CA THR A 104 12.91 -13.62 14.40
C THR A 104 12.10 -12.37 14.75
N ILE A 105 10.76 -12.46 14.79
CA ILE A 105 9.89 -11.34 15.19
C ILE A 105 10.23 -10.91 16.63
N GLN A 106 10.30 -11.86 17.56
CA GLN A 106 10.62 -11.60 18.96
C GLN A 106 12.02 -10.95 19.11
N ASN A 107 13.00 -11.41 18.33
CA ASN A 107 14.33 -10.81 18.30
C ASN A 107 14.34 -9.38 17.75
N ILE A 108 13.48 -9.06 16.77
CA ILE A 108 13.33 -7.69 16.26
C ILE A 108 12.81 -6.78 17.38
N ILE A 109 11.80 -7.23 18.13
CA ILE A 109 11.24 -6.43 19.25
C ILE A 109 12.30 -6.19 20.32
N PHE A 110 12.97 -7.26 20.79
CA PHE A 110 13.96 -7.14 21.86
C PHE A 110 15.15 -6.26 21.48
N LYS A 111 15.67 -6.37 20.25
CA LYS A 111 16.81 -5.57 19.82
C LYS A 111 16.48 -4.09 19.61
N ASN A 112 15.21 -3.77 19.39
CA ASN A 112 14.78 -2.45 18.95
C ASN A 112 13.79 -1.79 19.92
N ALA A 113 13.70 -2.22 21.18
CA ALA A 113 12.74 -1.69 22.14
C ALA A 113 12.76 -0.16 22.25
N ASP A 114 13.95 0.45 22.36
CA ASP A 114 14.12 1.92 22.40
C ASP A 114 13.69 2.62 21.10
N LEU A 115 13.85 1.94 19.97
CA LEU A 115 13.41 2.45 18.68
C LEU A 115 11.88 2.35 18.56
N ILE A 116 11.30 1.23 18.98
CA ILE A 116 9.85 1.01 18.99
C ILE A 116 9.16 2.01 19.93
N ASN A 117 9.73 2.29 21.10
CA ASN A 117 9.19 3.30 22.01
C ASN A 117 9.16 4.71 21.39
N ARG A 118 10.11 5.02 20.50
CA ARG A 118 10.14 6.29 19.75
C ARG A 118 9.25 6.28 18.50
N TYR A 119 9.08 5.12 17.87
CA TYR A 119 8.25 4.92 16.68
C TYR A 119 7.29 3.75 16.91
N PRO A 120 6.21 3.93 17.70
CA PRO A 120 5.38 2.81 18.13
C PRO A 120 4.66 2.09 16.97
N CYS A 121 4.49 2.78 15.84
CA CYS A 121 3.97 2.18 14.61
C CYS A 121 4.80 0.98 14.10
N LEU A 122 6.07 0.83 14.52
CA LEU A 122 6.91 -0.34 14.22
C LEU A 122 6.40 -1.63 14.86
N LEU A 123 5.69 -1.56 15.98
CA LEU A 123 5.18 -2.74 16.69
C LEU A 123 3.97 -3.36 16.00
N LEU A 124 3.10 -2.53 15.44
CA LEU A 124 1.84 -2.95 14.80
C LEU A 124 2.02 -4.05 13.73
N PRO A 125 2.91 -3.91 12.73
CA PRO A 125 3.12 -4.99 11.76
C PRO A 125 3.70 -6.26 12.39
N LEU A 126 4.51 -6.16 13.46
CA LEU A 126 5.09 -7.32 14.12
C LEU A 126 4.02 -8.13 14.85
N ARG A 127 3.10 -7.45 15.55
CA ARG A 127 1.88 -8.06 16.13
C ARG A 127 1.02 -8.72 15.05
N GLY A 128 0.78 -8.02 13.94
CA GLY A 128 -0.01 -8.55 12.81
C GLY A 128 0.60 -9.77 12.13
N LEU A 129 1.94 -9.92 12.16
CA LEU A 129 2.61 -11.13 11.67
C LEU A 129 2.39 -12.32 12.61
N VAL A 130 2.47 -12.11 13.92
CA VAL A 130 2.21 -13.18 14.91
C VAL A 130 0.75 -13.60 14.90
N GLU A 131 -0.17 -12.66 14.80
CA GLU A 131 -1.60 -12.94 14.62
C GLU A 131 -1.83 -13.78 13.36
N PHE A 132 -1.24 -13.40 12.22
CA PHE A 132 -1.32 -14.18 10.99
C PHE A 132 -0.75 -15.59 11.14
N ILE A 133 0.39 -15.75 11.82
CA ILE A 133 0.95 -17.08 12.11
C ILE A 133 -0.06 -17.91 12.92
N ASN A 134 -0.59 -17.33 14.00
CA ASN A 134 -1.50 -18.01 14.92
C ASN A 134 -2.84 -18.41 14.28
N ASP A 135 -3.39 -17.55 13.44
CA ASP A 135 -4.75 -17.74 12.91
C ASP A 135 -4.77 -18.48 11.58
N ILE A 136 -3.71 -18.40 10.78
CA ILE A 136 -3.68 -18.95 9.41
C ILE A 136 -2.71 -20.12 9.26
N LEU A 137 -1.55 -20.09 9.92
CA LEU A 137 -0.47 -21.06 9.66
C LEU A 137 -0.28 -22.10 10.78
N LEU A 138 -0.77 -21.82 11.98
CA LEU A 138 -0.54 -22.63 13.17
C LEU A 138 -1.19 -24.01 13.07
N TYR A 139 -0.48 -25.03 13.53
CA TYR A 139 -1.04 -26.37 13.63
C TYR A 139 -1.99 -26.47 14.85
N PRO A 140 -3.06 -27.30 14.78
CA PRO A 140 -4.02 -27.43 15.88
C PRO A 140 -3.43 -27.89 17.22
N ASP A 141 -2.27 -28.56 17.19
CA ASP A 141 -1.58 -29.09 18.36
C ASP A 141 -0.39 -28.23 18.82
N MET A 142 -0.19 -27.05 18.22
CA MET A 142 0.79 -26.08 18.68
C MET A 142 0.12 -25.04 19.59
N GLU A 143 0.84 -24.63 20.63
CA GLU A 143 0.45 -23.47 21.42
C GLU A 143 0.54 -22.20 20.59
N LYS A 144 -0.36 -21.24 20.84
CA LYS A 144 -0.30 -19.94 20.20
C LYS A 144 0.98 -19.23 20.60
N PHE A 145 1.60 -18.56 19.64
CA PHE A 145 2.73 -17.71 19.88
C PHE A 145 2.27 -16.40 20.54
N GLU A 146 2.93 -16.02 21.62
CA GLU A 146 2.65 -14.77 22.35
C GLU A 146 3.92 -13.91 22.36
N LEU A 147 3.80 -12.66 21.92
CA LEU A 147 4.90 -11.72 21.94
C LEU A 147 5.20 -11.29 23.37
N ASN A 148 6.48 -11.37 23.76
CA ASN A 148 6.96 -10.64 24.92
C ASN A 148 7.28 -9.20 24.50
N GLU A 149 6.53 -8.25 25.07
CA GLU A 149 6.69 -6.82 24.82
C GLU A 149 7.16 -6.06 26.06
N ASP A 150 7.84 -6.77 26.98
CA ASP A 150 8.43 -6.17 28.17
C ASP A 150 9.38 -5.03 27.78
N GLY A 151 9.20 -3.87 28.39
CA GLY A 151 9.97 -2.66 28.09
C GLY A 151 9.42 -1.81 26.95
N ILE A 152 8.32 -2.21 26.31
CA ILE A 152 7.59 -1.37 25.36
C ILE A 152 6.58 -0.50 26.12
N GLN A 153 6.70 0.82 25.98
CA GLN A 153 5.80 1.83 26.54
C GLN A 153 4.84 2.30 25.45
N PHE A 154 3.98 1.40 24.98
CA PHE A 154 2.95 1.72 23.99
C PHE A 154 1.57 1.41 24.55
N GLU A 155 0.84 2.46 24.93
CA GLU A 155 -0.60 2.37 25.14
C GLU A 155 -1.30 2.81 23.85
N PRO A 156 -1.99 1.90 23.14
CA PRO A 156 -2.80 2.31 22.00
C PRO A 156 -3.89 3.24 22.52
N SER A 157 -3.85 4.51 22.13
CA SER A 157 -4.88 5.47 22.48
C SER A 157 -6.25 4.94 22.04
N SER A 158 -7.31 5.21 22.80
CA SER A 158 -8.66 4.69 22.57
C SER A 158 -9.21 4.99 21.17
N ASP A 159 -8.72 6.04 20.51
CA ASP A 159 -9.03 6.38 19.12
C ASP A 159 -8.31 5.48 18.09
N GLN A 160 -7.33 4.69 18.50
CA GLN A 160 -6.63 3.67 17.70
C GLN A 160 -7.21 2.27 17.89
N GLN A 161 -8.06 2.05 18.89
CA GLN A 161 -8.72 0.76 19.17
C GLN A 161 -10.03 0.58 18.38
N GLY A 162 -10.59 1.66 17.81
CA GLY A 162 -11.75 1.63 16.93
C GLY A 162 -11.38 2.00 15.49
N SER A 163 -11.46 1.03 14.57
CA SER A 163 -11.39 1.22 13.11
C SER A 163 -10.02 1.52 12.46
N PHE A 164 -8.95 0.86 12.88
CA PHE A 164 -8.00 0.35 11.89
C PHE A 164 -8.58 -0.92 11.26
N ILE A 165 -9.71 -0.80 10.53
CA ILE A 165 -10.01 -1.78 9.48
C ILE A 165 -8.98 -1.47 8.40
N LEU A 166 -7.77 -1.98 8.61
CA LEU A 166 -6.64 -1.85 7.72
C LEU A 166 -6.93 -2.72 6.51
N LYS A 167 -7.47 -2.10 5.47
CA LYS A 167 -7.71 -2.77 4.20
C LYS A 167 -6.36 -3.08 3.58
N THR A 168 -6.17 -4.34 3.23
CA THR A 168 -5.05 -4.79 2.40
C THR A 168 -5.05 -4.04 1.07
N ASP A 169 -3.89 -3.97 0.42
CA ASP A 169 -3.79 -3.36 -0.92
C ASP A 169 -4.81 -4.00 -1.89
N ARG A 170 -5.05 -5.32 -1.79
CA ARG A 170 -6.05 -6.02 -2.60
C ARG A 170 -7.48 -5.60 -2.28
N GLU A 171 -7.83 -5.46 -1.00
CA GLU A 171 -9.16 -4.97 -0.60
C GLU A 171 -9.39 -3.54 -1.10
N ILE A 172 -8.37 -2.67 -1.02
CA ILE A 172 -8.43 -1.31 -1.56
C ILE A 172 -8.62 -1.35 -3.09
N ILE A 173 -7.84 -2.17 -3.81
CA ILE A 173 -7.97 -2.34 -5.26
C ILE A 173 -9.40 -2.76 -5.61
N HIS A 174 -9.94 -3.77 -4.92
CA HIS A 174 -11.30 -4.26 -5.16
C HIS A 174 -12.35 -3.19 -4.86
N GLU A 175 -12.26 -2.50 -3.73
CA GLU A 175 -13.22 -1.44 -3.40
C GLU A 175 -13.23 -0.29 -4.40
N VAL A 176 -12.06 0.04 -4.96
CA VAL A 176 -11.94 1.12 -5.95
C VAL A 176 -12.35 0.67 -7.35
N LEU A 177 -12.02 -0.57 -7.76
CA LEU A 177 -12.15 -1.00 -9.16
C LEU A 177 -13.35 -1.91 -9.44
N ASP A 178 -13.95 -2.57 -8.45
CA ASP A 178 -15.00 -3.58 -8.70
C ASP A 178 -16.20 -3.04 -9.47
N TYR A 179 -16.49 -1.74 -9.37
CA TYR A 179 -17.58 -1.13 -10.13
C TYR A 179 -17.35 -1.21 -11.66
N MET A 180 -16.10 -1.35 -12.11
CA MET A 180 -15.74 -1.43 -13.53
C MET A 180 -16.18 -2.75 -14.19
N LYS A 181 -16.59 -3.77 -13.42
CA LYS A 181 -17.28 -4.97 -13.96
C LYS A 181 -18.78 -4.78 -14.17
N GLY A 182 -19.32 -3.64 -13.73
CA GLY A 182 -20.74 -3.29 -13.81
C GLY A 182 -21.11 -2.50 -15.06
N GLU A 183 -22.23 -1.80 -14.98
CA GLU A 183 -22.75 -0.93 -16.04
C GLU A 183 -22.53 0.55 -15.71
N ASN A 184 -22.30 1.36 -16.73
CA ASN A 184 -22.22 2.82 -16.61
C ASN A 184 -23.63 3.46 -16.55
N GLU A 185 -23.69 4.79 -16.52
CA GLU A 185 -24.95 5.56 -16.49
C GLU A 185 -25.86 5.32 -17.70
N LYS A 186 -25.31 4.81 -18.80
CA LYS A 186 -26.03 4.47 -20.04
C LYS A 186 -26.43 2.99 -20.11
N ARG A 187 -26.25 2.23 -19.02
CA ARG A 187 -26.47 0.77 -18.95
C ARG A 187 -25.58 -0.01 -19.91
N GLU A 188 -24.41 0.53 -20.22
CA GLU A 188 -23.42 -0.19 -21.00
C GLU A 188 -22.42 -0.85 -20.05
N THR A 189 -22.13 -2.12 -20.29
CA THR A 189 -21.05 -2.84 -19.59
C THR A 189 -19.74 -2.05 -19.70
N ILE A 190 -19.16 -1.68 -18.56
CA ILE A 190 -17.95 -0.85 -18.50
C ILE A 190 -16.76 -1.60 -19.07
N LEU A 191 -16.48 -2.80 -18.54
CA LEU A 191 -15.50 -3.75 -19.06
C LEU A 191 -16.14 -5.13 -19.14
N SER A 192 -15.75 -5.92 -20.13
CA SER A 192 -16.10 -7.35 -20.14
C SER A 192 -15.47 -8.05 -18.93
N ALA A 193 -16.01 -9.21 -18.53
CA ALA A 193 -15.45 -9.97 -17.41
C ALA A 193 -13.97 -10.33 -17.62
N GLU A 194 -13.59 -10.65 -18.86
CA GLU A 194 -12.20 -10.92 -19.26
C GLU A 194 -11.32 -9.67 -19.11
N ASP A 195 -11.75 -8.53 -19.66
CA ASP A 195 -11.00 -7.27 -19.56
C ASP A 195 -10.89 -6.78 -18.12
N PHE A 196 -11.91 -7.02 -17.29
CA PHE A 196 -11.89 -6.69 -15.87
C PHE A 196 -10.89 -7.55 -15.11
N ASN A 197 -10.86 -8.87 -15.33
CA ASN A 197 -9.87 -9.73 -14.70
C ASN A 197 -8.44 -9.30 -15.08
N GLN A 198 -8.23 -8.94 -16.34
CA GLN A 198 -6.95 -8.44 -16.82
C GLN A 198 -6.57 -7.09 -16.18
N LEU A 199 -7.54 -6.18 -15.96
CA LEU A 199 -7.34 -4.94 -15.21
C LEU A 199 -6.87 -5.22 -13.77
N MET A 200 -7.49 -6.19 -13.11
CA MET A 200 -7.14 -6.58 -11.74
C MET A 200 -5.73 -7.17 -11.66
N GLU A 201 -5.35 -8.03 -12.61
CA GLU A 201 -3.99 -8.58 -12.70
C GLU A 201 -2.94 -7.48 -12.92
N TYR A 202 -3.15 -6.60 -13.89
CA TYR A 202 -2.24 -5.50 -14.17
C TYR A 202 -2.10 -4.56 -12.97
N THR A 203 -3.21 -4.21 -12.35
CA THR A 203 -3.21 -3.31 -11.19
C THR A 203 -2.52 -3.97 -10.01
N THR A 204 -2.81 -5.23 -9.73
CA THR A 204 -2.17 -5.98 -8.64
C THR A 204 -0.66 -6.03 -8.84
N TYR A 205 -0.19 -6.34 -10.06
CA TYR A 205 1.24 -6.31 -10.38
C TYR A 205 1.85 -4.91 -10.17
N LEU A 206 1.17 -3.86 -10.64
CA LEU A 206 1.61 -2.47 -10.48
C LEU A 206 1.86 -2.12 -9.00
N ILE A 207 0.95 -2.52 -8.13
CA ILE A 207 1.02 -2.22 -6.70
C ILE A 207 2.06 -3.09 -6.00
N GLU A 208 2.03 -4.41 -6.22
CA GLU A 208 2.90 -5.36 -5.52
C GLU A 208 4.37 -5.25 -5.95
N GLN A 209 4.63 -5.01 -7.25
CA GLN A 209 5.99 -4.92 -7.80
C GLN A 209 6.49 -3.48 -7.92
N GLU A 210 5.64 -2.47 -7.72
CA GLU A 210 5.94 -1.05 -7.95
C GLU A 210 6.53 -0.80 -9.37
N GLN A 211 6.06 -1.60 -10.34
CA GLN A 211 6.54 -1.62 -11.72
C GLN A 211 5.37 -1.79 -12.69
N ILE A 212 5.52 -1.24 -13.90
CA ILE A 212 4.51 -1.41 -14.94
C ILE A 212 4.53 -2.89 -15.41
N PRO A 213 3.40 -3.60 -15.39
CA PRO A 213 3.32 -4.95 -15.93
C PRO A 213 3.52 -4.97 -17.45
N GLU A 214 3.82 -6.14 -17.99
CA GLU A 214 3.76 -6.34 -19.43
C GLU A 214 2.29 -6.25 -19.91
N ILE A 215 2.00 -5.24 -20.73
CA ILE A 215 0.65 -5.01 -21.25
C ILE A 215 0.47 -5.82 -22.54
N THR A 216 -0.20 -6.96 -22.44
CA THR A 216 -0.49 -7.84 -23.59
C THR A 216 -1.68 -7.36 -24.40
N LYS A 217 -2.59 -6.61 -23.78
CA LYS A 217 -3.80 -6.06 -24.40
C LYS A 217 -4.19 -4.74 -23.73
N GLN A 218 -4.50 -3.73 -24.55
CA GLN A 218 -5.08 -2.49 -24.07
C GLN A 218 -6.58 -2.66 -23.80
N LEU A 219 -7.05 -2.06 -22.72
CA LEU A 219 -8.43 -2.11 -22.26
C LEU A 219 -9.19 -0.90 -22.80
N LYS A 220 -10.48 -1.11 -23.12
CA LYS A 220 -11.39 -0.08 -23.65
C LYS A 220 -12.60 0.13 -22.73
N PRO A 221 -12.40 0.64 -21.49
CA PRO A 221 -13.51 0.88 -20.58
C PRO A 221 -14.48 1.90 -21.19
N LYS A 222 -15.78 1.62 -21.08
CA LYS A 222 -16.86 2.56 -21.46
C LYS A 222 -17.08 3.65 -20.39
N LEU A 223 -15.99 4.31 -20.00
CA LEU A 223 -15.98 5.42 -19.04
C LEU A 223 -15.30 6.66 -19.64
N PRO A 224 -15.68 7.87 -19.19
CA PRO A 224 -14.93 9.08 -19.50
C PRO A 224 -13.49 9.00 -19.00
N ASN A 225 -12.53 9.51 -19.79
CA ASN A 225 -11.11 9.52 -19.41
C ASN A 225 -10.85 10.23 -18.07
N GLU A 226 -11.66 11.24 -17.75
CA GLU A 226 -11.57 11.96 -16.47
C GLU A 226 -11.89 11.03 -15.28
N LEU A 227 -12.92 10.18 -15.40
CA LEU A 227 -13.28 9.22 -14.36
C LEU A 227 -12.23 8.12 -14.21
N ILE A 228 -11.64 7.65 -15.31
CA ILE A 228 -10.56 6.65 -15.25
C ILE A 228 -9.36 7.24 -14.51
N ARG A 229 -8.89 8.43 -14.89
CA ARG A 229 -7.79 9.11 -14.17
C ARG A 229 -8.11 9.28 -12.69
N PHE A 230 -9.31 9.79 -12.39
CA PHE A 230 -9.72 10.04 -11.03
C PHE A 230 -9.81 8.75 -10.19
N THR A 231 -10.30 7.65 -10.77
CA THR A 231 -10.34 6.33 -10.13
C THR A 231 -8.94 5.89 -9.71
N PHE A 232 -7.96 6.02 -10.60
CA PHE A 232 -6.57 5.68 -10.30
C PHE A 232 -5.89 6.68 -9.37
N ALA A 233 -6.33 7.95 -9.35
CA ALA A 233 -5.94 8.89 -8.30
C ALA A 233 -6.50 8.51 -6.94
N VAL A 234 -7.76 8.09 -6.84
CA VAL A 234 -8.32 7.58 -5.58
C VAL A 234 -7.58 6.32 -5.15
N LEU A 235 -7.40 5.33 -6.03
CA LEU A 235 -6.61 4.14 -5.74
C LEU A 235 -5.21 4.50 -5.21
N HIS A 236 -4.54 5.43 -5.89
CA HIS A 236 -3.25 5.93 -5.45
C HIS A 236 -3.34 6.57 -4.06
N ARG A 237 -4.34 7.40 -3.79
CA ARG A 237 -4.51 8.08 -2.50
C ARG A 237 -4.82 7.13 -1.36
N GLU A 238 -5.63 6.10 -1.60
CA GLU A 238 -5.96 5.10 -0.59
C GLU A 238 -4.74 4.23 -0.26
N LEU A 239 -3.95 3.83 -1.27
CA LEU A 239 -2.75 3.00 -1.08
C LEU A 239 -1.56 3.80 -0.54
N TYR A 240 -1.37 5.03 -1.00
CA TYR A 240 -0.14 5.81 -0.82
C TYR A 240 -0.34 7.15 -0.12
N THR A 241 -1.56 7.46 0.33
CA THR A 241 -2.00 8.75 0.89
C THR A 241 -2.11 9.90 -0.12
N THR A 242 -2.64 11.04 0.32
CA THR A 242 -3.08 12.18 -0.51
C THR A 242 -1.99 12.92 -1.28
N LYS A 243 -0.71 12.77 -0.90
CA LYS A 243 0.37 13.69 -1.31
C LYS A 243 1.43 13.07 -2.22
N ARG A 244 1.57 11.74 -2.19
CA ARG A 244 2.56 11.06 -3.02
C ARG A 244 2.04 11.05 -4.46
N LYS A 245 2.89 11.19 -5.46
CA LYS A 245 2.54 11.05 -6.88
C LYS A 245 3.54 10.07 -7.47
N ARG A 246 3.14 8.82 -7.66
CA ARG A 246 4.01 7.77 -8.19
C ARG A 246 3.92 7.77 -9.70
N VAL A 247 4.95 8.29 -10.39
CA VAL A 247 4.97 8.53 -11.85
C VAL A 247 4.49 7.33 -12.67
N TYR A 248 4.84 6.12 -12.23
CA TYR A 248 4.44 4.88 -12.90
C TYR A 248 2.93 4.68 -13.00
N PHE A 249 2.11 5.35 -12.17
CA PHE A 249 0.65 5.35 -12.34
C PHE A 249 0.21 6.06 -13.63
N TYR A 250 0.91 7.10 -14.05
CA TYR A 250 0.59 7.86 -15.27
C TYR A 250 0.94 7.05 -16.50
N ASP A 251 2.13 6.44 -16.48
CA ASP A 251 2.57 5.52 -17.51
C ASP A 251 1.65 4.30 -17.59
N PHE A 252 1.26 3.74 -16.45
CA PHE A 252 0.30 2.65 -16.36
C PHE A 252 -1.02 3.00 -17.03
N ILE A 253 -1.66 4.12 -16.66
CA ILE A 253 -2.92 4.56 -17.28
C ILE A 253 -2.76 4.67 -18.80
N LYS A 254 -1.66 5.28 -19.25
CA LYS A 254 -1.40 5.50 -20.67
C LYS A 254 -1.23 4.20 -21.45
N LEU A 255 -0.57 3.20 -20.85
CA LEU A 255 -0.27 1.93 -21.49
C LEU A 255 -1.47 0.98 -21.47
N VAL A 256 -2.17 0.91 -20.34
CA VAL A 256 -3.29 -0.02 -20.13
C VAL A 256 -4.54 0.41 -20.88
N PHE A 257 -4.89 1.69 -20.89
CA PHE A 257 -6.16 2.15 -21.43
C PHE A 257 -6.01 2.77 -22.82
N GLU A 258 -6.68 2.17 -23.81
CA GLU A 258 -6.62 2.66 -25.20
C GLU A 258 -7.12 4.09 -25.35
N ASN A 259 -8.05 4.51 -24.47
CA ASN A 259 -8.62 5.85 -24.45
C ASN A 259 -7.55 6.96 -24.28
N PHE A 260 -6.34 6.60 -23.82
CA PHE A 260 -5.22 7.53 -23.57
C PHE A 260 -4.10 7.43 -24.62
N LYS A 261 -4.25 6.60 -25.65
CA LYS A 261 -3.22 6.36 -26.68
C LYS A 261 -2.66 7.65 -27.29
N ASN A 262 -3.52 8.63 -27.53
CA ASN A 262 -3.17 9.92 -28.13
C ASN A 262 -2.97 11.05 -27.10
N THR A 263 -3.08 10.77 -25.81
CA THR A 263 -2.91 11.76 -24.74
C THR A 263 -1.44 11.83 -24.32
N SER A 264 -0.89 13.04 -24.15
CA SER A 264 0.48 13.20 -23.65
C SER A 264 0.58 12.84 -22.16
N LEU A 265 1.72 12.30 -21.72
CA LEU A 265 1.93 11.96 -20.30
C LEU A 265 1.77 13.20 -19.40
N LYS A 266 2.30 14.35 -19.84
CA LYS A 266 2.14 15.63 -19.15
C LYS A 266 0.67 16.00 -18.92
N SER A 267 -0.21 15.70 -19.88
CA SER A 267 -1.65 15.95 -19.74
C SER A 267 -2.33 14.96 -18.79
N ILE A 268 -1.85 13.72 -18.71
CA ILE A 268 -2.37 12.73 -17.76
C ILE A 268 -1.96 13.14 -16.35
N GLU A 269 -0.69 13.50 -16.16
CA GLU A 269 -0.12 13.94 -14.88
C GLU A 269 -0.82 15.20 -14.35
N SER A 270 -0.99 16.23 -15.19
CA SER A 270 -1.60 17.49 -14.76
C SER A 270 -3.07 17.35 -14.36
N GLN A 271 -3.75 16.30 -14.83
CA GLN A 271 -5.18 16.07 -14.61
C GLN A 271 -5.47 14.81 -13.77
N PHE A 272 -4.46 14.22 -13.13
CA PHE A 272 -4.59 12.92 -12.47
C PHE A 272 -5.58 12.96 -11.30
N GLY A 273 -5.45 13.96 -10.44
CA GLY A 273 -6.30 14.14 -9.25
C GLY A 273 -7.48 15.09 -9.43
N THR A 274 -7.69 15.61 -10.64
CA THR A 274 -8.77 16.57 -10.91
C THR A 274 -10.11 15.88 -10.71
N LYS A 275 -10.94 16.43 -9.82
CA LYS A 275 -12.29 15.92 -9.57
C LYS A 275 -13.08 15.91 -10.89
N PRO A 276 -13.70 14.78 -11.26
CA PRO A 276 -14.41 14.71 -12.52
C PRO A 276 -15.61 15.63 -12.50
N ARG A 277 -15.97 16.22 -13.64
CA ARG A 277 -17.20 17.03 -13.80
C ARG A 277 -18.45 16.15 -13.86
N ILE A 278 -18.49 15.15 -13.00
CA ILE A 278 -19.46 14.08 -12.98
C ILE A 278 -20.25 14.23 -11.69
N TYR A 279 -21.57 14.40 -11.82
CA TYR A 279 -22.49 14.29 -10.68
C TYR A 279 -22.28 12.94 -10.02
N PRO A 280 -22.31 12.81 -8.68
CA PRO A 280 -22.09 11.54 -7.98
C PRO A 280 -23.03 10.47 -8.55
N HIS A 281 -22.51 9.67 -9.48
CA HIS A 281 -23.30 8.68 -10.20
C HIS A 281 -23.56 7.52 -9.25
N SER A 282 -24.76 6.94 -9.32
CA SER A 282 -25.15 5.81 -8.46
C SER A 282 -24.24 4.60 -8.61
N PHE A 283 -23.56 4.44 -9.76
CA PHE A 283 -22.68 3.31 -10.04
C PHE A 283 -21.25 3.46 -9.50
N ILE A 284 -20.85 4.67 -9.07
CA ILE A 284 -19.51 4.91 -8.51
C ILE A 284 -19.50 4.48 -7.03
N PRO A 285 -18.47 3.74 -6.56
CA PRO A 285 -18.40 3.27 -5.19
C PRO A 285 -18.18 4.40 -4.18
N GLU A 286 -18.60 4.18 -2.93
CA GLU A 286 -18.48 5.15 -1.84
C GLU A 286 -17.03 5.58 -1.59
N ILE A 287 -16.05 4.67 -1.77
CA ILE A 287 -14.64 5.01 -1.63
C ILE A 287 -14.20 6.11 -2.60
N ILE A 288 -14.77 6.16 -3.82
CA ILE A 288 -14.47 7.22 -4.79
C ILE A 288 -15.29 8.48 -4.49
N LYS A 289 -16.57 8.33 -4.11
CA LYS A 289 -17.47 9.47 -3.80
C LYS A 289 -16.92 10.36 -2.68
N LYS A 290 -16.31 9.76 -1.65
CA LYS A 290 -15.64 10.48 -0.54
C LYS A 290 -14.57 11.48 -1.00
N HIS A 291 -13.99 11.30 -2.19
CA HIS A 291 -12.99 12.21 -2.75
C HIS A 291 -13.58 13.20 -3.77
N ILE A 292 -14.84 13.04 -4.16
CA ILE A 292 -15.57 13.94 -5.06
C ILE A 292 -16.21 15.08 -4.25
N GLU A 293 -16.76 14.77 -3.07
CA GLU A 293 -17.26 15.74 -2.09
C GLU A 293 -16.14 16.68 -1.60
#